data_AF-A0A4R4Q121-F1
#
_entry.id   AF-A0A4R4Q121-F1
#
_cell.length_a   1.000
_cell.length_b   1.000
_cell.length_c   1.000
_cell.angle_alpha   90.00
_cell.angle_beta   90.00
_cell.angle_gamma   90.00
#
_symmetry.space_group_name_H-M   'P 1'
#
loop_
_entity.id
_entity.type
_entity.pdbx_description
1 polymer ?
#
loop_
_entity_poly.entity_id
_entity_poly.type
_entity_poly.pdbx_seq_one_letter_code
_entity_poly.pdbx_strand_id
1 'polypeptide(L)'
;MLGRFTVRPADDGSNGFGVWDGAVNGWRASGLGSELEATRMASDLEVQYDTHGPRPADAVRRVDPAQAVQRAEWAAGELDVWIRHNGEWLGRFCDEDGQVTWIPGADLRPL
;
A
#
# COMPACT_ATOMS: atom_id res chain seq x y z
N MET A 1 -9.63 3.38 3.61
CA MET A 1 -8.34 3.16 4.29
C MET A 1 -8.17 1.67 4.54
N LEU A 2 -7.07 1.11 4.06
CA LEU A 2 -6.60 -0.20 4.51
C LEU A 2 -6.09 -0.03 5.95
N GLY A 3 -6.42 -0.96 6.85
CA GLY A 3 -6.29 -0.74 8.29
C GLY A 3 -5.46 -1.78 9.04
N ARG A 4 -4.88 -2.77 8.33
CA ARG A 4 -4.14 -3.86 8.98
C ARG A 4 -2.69 -3.50 9.28
N PHE A 5 -2.01 -2.91 8.31
CA PHE A 5 -0.60 -2.55 8.43
C PHE A 5 -0.50 -1.06 8.71
N THR A 6 0.21 -0.70 9.77
CA THR A 6 0.40 0.70 10.19
C THR A 6 1.87 1.00 10.23
N VAL A 7 2.28 2.04 9.50
CA VAL A 7 3.62 2.60 9.62
C VAL A 7 3.67 3.42 10.89
N ARG A 8 4.66 3.15 11.74
CA ARG A 8 4.88 3.91 12.97
C ARG A 8 6.37 3.91 13.36
N PRO A 9 6.82 4.89 14.17
CA PRO A 9 8.16 4.87 14.75
C PRO A 9 8.42 3.57 15.52
N ALA A 10 9.64 3.04 15.43
CA ALA A 10 10.01 1.82 16.13
C ALA A 10 10.03 2.04 17.66
N ASP A 11 9.51 1.06 18.41
CA ASP A 11 9.43 1.12 19.88
C ASP A 11 10.78 0.75 20.56
N ASP A 12 11.79 0.38 19.77
CA ASP A 12 13.10 -0.10 20.23
C ASP A 12 14.11 1.02 20.55
N GLY A 13 13.69 2.28 20.45
CA GLY A 13 14.53 3.45 20.68
C GLY A 13 15.47 3.76 19.50
N SER A 14 15.39 3.02 18.40
CA SER A 14 15.96 3.47 17.14
C SER A 14 15.11 4.64 16.61
N ASN A 15 15.75 5.67 16.05
CA ASN A 15 15.05 6.72 15.29
C ASN A 15 14.50 6.19 13.94
N GLY A 16 14.21 4.88 13.86
CA GLY A 16 13.73 4.20 12.67
C GLY A 16 12.21 4.06 12.65
N PHE A 17 11.72 3.59 11.51
CA PHE A 17 10.32 3.26 11.29
C PHE A 17 10.13 1.74 11.25
N GLY A 18 8.89 1.30 11.38
CA GLY A 18 8.53 -0.09 11.17
C GLY A 18 7.11 -0.23 10.69
N VAL A 19 6.74 -1.48 10.39
CA VAL A 19 5.39 -1.85 9.97
C VAL A 19 4.76 -2.72 11.06
N TRP A 20 3.74 -2.18 11.71
CA TRP A 20 2.93 -2.89 12.69
C TRP A 20 1.77 -3.61 12.02
N ASP A 21 1.56 -4.90 12.31
CA ASP A 21 0.40 -5.66 11.88
C ASP A 21 -0.62 -5.77 13.03
N GLY A 22 -1.70 -4.99 12.93
CA GLY A 22 -2.76 -4.95 13.93
C GLY A 22 -3.54 -6.26 14.07
N ALA A 23 -3.53 -7.15 13.07
CA ALA A 23 -4.23 -8.43 13.15
C ALA A 23 -3.52 -9.43 14.07
N VAL A 24 -2.19 -9.30 14.22
CA VAL A 24 -1.37 -10.19 15.08
C VAL A 24 -0.77 -9.47 16.28
N ASN A 25 -1.02 -8.16 16.42
CA ASN A 25 -0.42 -7.29 17.43
C ASN A 25 1.11 -7.44 17.49
N GLY A 26 1.76 -7.29 16.33
CA GLY A 26 3.21 -7.47 16.25
C GLY A 26 3.86 -6.74 15.09
N TRP A 27 5.18 -6.59 15.18
CA TRP A 27 6.01 -6.01 14.13
C TRP A 27 6.19 -7.00 12.98
N ARG A 28 5.96 -6.54 11.75
CA ARG A 28 6.36 -7.24 10.52
C ARG A 28 7.77 -6.85 10.09
N ALA A 29 8.18 -5.62 10.40
CA ALA A 29 9.52 -5.12 10.26
C ALA A 29 9.76 -3.96 11.24
N SER A 30 11.01 -3.78 11.65
CA SER A 30 11.48 -2.69 12.52
C SER A 30 12.87 -2.23 12.06
N GLY A 31 13.30 -1.04 12.49
CA GLY A 31 14.61 -0.48 12.18
C GLY A 31 14.76 0.00 10.73
N LEU A 32 13.66 0.30 10.04
CA LEU A 32 13.68 0.86 8.69
C LEU A 32 14.18 2.31 8.72
N GLY A 33 15.00 2.69 7.74
CA GLY A 33 15.71 3.96 7.77
C GLY A 33 14.83 5.18 7.42
N SER A 34 13.65 4.93 6.86
CA SER A 34 12.71 5.99 6.48
C SER A 34 11.26 5.54 6.54
N GLU A 35 10.36 6.51 6.70
CA GLU A 35 8.91 6.28 6.62
C GLU A 35 8.50 5.79 5.23
N LEU A 36 9.13 6.30 4.17
CA LEU A 36 8.86 5.89 2.78
C LEU A 36 9.13 4.39 2.56
N GLU A 37 10.25 3.89 3.09
CA GLU A 37 10.59 2.47 3.05
C GLU A 37 9.53 1.63 3.79
N ALA A 38 9.10 2.09 4.97
CA ALA A 38 8.06 1.43 5.74
C ALA A 38 6.70 1.45 5.03
N THR A 39 6.32 2.55 4.38
CA THR A 39 5.08 2.69 3.61
C THR A 39 5.07 1.76 2.39
N ARG A 40 6.19 1.65 1.66
CA ARG A 40 6.30 0.70 0.55
C ARG A 40 6.13 -0.74 1.03
N MET A 41 6.81 -1.11 2.11
CA MET A 41 6.67 -2.44 2.71
C MET A 41 5.25 -2.72 3.23
N ALA A 42 4.61 -1.74 3.87
CA ALA A 42 3.21 -1.84 4.28
C ALA A 42 2.31 -2.09 3.07
N SER A 43 2.51 -1.36 1.96
CA SER A 43 1.75 -1.56 0.73
C SER A 43 1.95 -2.94 0.11
N ASP A 44 3.16 -3.49 0.15
CA ASP A 44 3.44 -4.85 -0.35
C ASP A 44 2.77 -5.92 0.51
N LEU A 45 2.69 -5.69 1.82
CA LEU A 45 1.94 -6.55 2.75
C LEU A 45 0.43 -6.42 2.51
N GLU A 46 -0.06 -5.23 2.18
CA GLU A 46 -1.46 -5.00 1.83
C GLU A 46 -1.88 -5.69 0.54
N VAL A 47 -0.96 -5.92 -0.40
CA VAL A 47 -1.22 -6.77 -1.58
C VAL A 47 -1.38 -8.25 -1.18
N GLN A 48 -0.61 -8.70 -0.20
CA GLN A 48 -0.59 -10.10 0.22
C GLN A 48 -1.71 -10.44 1.21
N TYR A 49 -2.12 -9.48 2.04
CA TYR A 49 -3.02 -9.70 3.15
C TYR A 49 -4.14 -8.65 3.20
N ASP A 50 -5.33 -9.10 3.61
CA ASP A 50 -6.42 -8.25 4.05
C ASP A 50 -6.65 -8.40 5.57
N THR A 51 -7.76 -7.88 6.08
CA THR A 51 -8.15 -7.95 7.48
C THR A 51 -8.36 -9.39 7.98
N HIS A 52 -8.70 -10.34 7.10
CA HIS A 52 -9.04 -11.72 7.44
C HIS A 52 -7.89 -12.71 7.25
N GLY A 53 -6.85 -12.34 6.50
CA GLY A 53 -5.74 -13.24 6.24
C GLY A 53 -5.05 -12.95 4.91
N PRO A 54 -4.41 -13.95 4.30
CA PRO A 54 -3.92 -13.83 2.93
C PRO A 54 -5.06 -13.48 1.97
N ARG A 55 -4.82 -12.56 1.04
CA ARG A 55 -5.80 -12.22 0.01
C ARG A 55 -5.97 -13.40 -0.95
N PRO A 56 -7.20 -13.68 -1.40
CA PRO A 56 -7.41 -14.64 -2.46
C PRO A 56 -6.87 -14.08 -3.78
N ALA A 57 -6.43 -14.95 -4.68
CA ALA A 57 -5.77 -14.56 -5.92
C ALA A 57 -6.67 -13.72 -6.85
N ASP A 58 -7.98 -13.91 -6.79
CA ASP A 58 -8.97 -13.15 -7.57
C ASP A 58 -9.24 -11.74 -7.02
N ALA A 59 -8.78 -11.46 -5.79
CA ALA A 59 -8.80 -10.14 -5.17
C ALA A 59 -7.55 -9.31 -5.47
N VAL A 60 -6.64 -9.79 -6.33
CA VAL A 60 -5.42 -9.07 -6.73
C VAL A 60 -5.28 -9.11 -8.25
N ARG A 61 -4.95 -7.97 -8.87
CA ARG A 61 -4.61 -7.90 -10.29
C ARG A 61 -3.35 -7.07 -10.47
N ARG A 62 -2.26 -7.71 -10.89
CA ARG A 62 -1.02 -7.03 -11.22
C ARG A 62 -1.15 -6.34 -12.58
N VAL A 63 -0.50 -5.20 -12.73
CA VAL A 63 -0.40 -4.42 -13.97
C VAL A 63 1.09 -4.35 -14.31
N ASP A 64 1.49 -5.10 -15.34
CA ASP A 64 2.88 -5.21 -15.79
C ASP A 64 2.94 -5.05 -17.31
N PRO A 65 3.64 -4.01 -17.84
CA PRO A 65 4.33 -2.96 -17.08
C PRO A 65 3.36 -2.07 -16.29
N ALA A 66 3.88 -1.37 -15.28
CA ALA A 66 3.10 -0.38 -14.54
C ALA A 66 2.50 0.65 -15.51
N GLN A 67 1.24 1.01 -15.28
CA GLN A 67 0.48 1.91 -16.16
C GLN A 67 0.54 3.34 -15.63
N ALA A 68 0.81 4.30 -16.51
CA ALA A 68 0.67 5.72 -16.19
C ALA A 68 -0.81 6.08 -15.97
N VAL A 69 -1.09 6.71 -14.83
CA VAL A 69 -2.43 7.12 -14.43
C VAL A 69 -2.42 8.50 -13.79
N GLN A 70 -3.60 9.12 -13.73
CA GLN A 70 -3.86 10.36 -13.04
C GLN A 70 -5.00 10.16 -12.04
N ARG A 71 -4.86 10.72 -10.83
CA ARG A 71 -5.98 10.80 -9.86
C ARG A 71 -6.88 12.01 -10.17
N ALA A 72 -8.12 12.01 -9.68
CA ALA A 72 -9.12 13.06 -9.89
C ALA A 72 -8.67 14.53 -9.64
N GLU A 73 -7.53 14.76 -8.99
CA GLU A 73 -6.94 16.07 -8.66
C GLU A 73 -5.65 16.39 -9.44
N TRP A 74 -5.53 15.89 -10.68
CA TRP A 74 -4.44 16.16 -11.63
C TRP A 74 -3.04 15.63 -11.31
N ALA A 75 -2.81 14.93 -10.20
CA ALA A 75 -1.51 14.31 -9.93
C ALA A 75 -1.30 13.05 -10.80
N ALA A 76 -0.20 13.03 -11.56
CA ALA A 76 0.24 11.89 -12.35
C ALA A 76 1.08 10.93 -11.49
N GLY A 77 1.04 9.65 -11.85
CA GLY A 77 1.81 8.61 -11.19
C GLY A 77 1.65 7.28 -11.90
N GLU A 78 2.11 6.22 -11.24
CA GLU A 78 2.09 4.87 -11.77
C GLU A 78 1.15 3.97 -10.97
N LEU A 79 0.53 3.03 -11.69
CA LEU A 79 -0.34 2.00 -11.16
C LEU A 79 0.22 0.63 -11.54
N ASP A 80 0.57 -0.17 -10.54
CA ASP A 80 1.19 -1.49 -10.74
C ASP A 80 0.35 -2.66 -10.19
N VAL A 81 -0.64 -2.38 -9.33
CA VAL A 81 -1.52 -3.41 -8.78
C VAL A 81 -2.89 -2.86 -8.37
N TRP A 82 -3.91 -3.66 -8.62
CA TRP A 82 -5.23 -3.53 -8.04
C TRP A 82 -5.44 -4.56 -6.94
N ILE A 83 -6.06 -4.14 -5.85
CA ILE A 83 -6.56 -5.05 -4.81
C ILE A 83 -8.06 -4.83 -4.62
N ARG A 84 -8.77 -5.90 -4.25
CA ARG A 84 -10.17 -5.80 -3.85
C ARG A 84 -10.28 -5.65 -2.35
N HIS A 85 -10.95 -4.60 -1.89
CA HIS A 85 -11.17 -4.32 -0.47
C HIS A 85 -12.60 -3.83 -0.26
N ASN A 86 -13.34 -4.46 0.68
CA ASN A 86 -14.75 -4.15 0.96
C ASN A 86 -15.64 -4.11 -0.30
N GLY A 87 -15.39 -5.00 -1.25
CA GLY A 87 -16.15 -5.10 -2.50
C GLY A 87 -15.68 -4.17 -3.63
N GLU A 88 -14.88 -3.16 -3.32
CA GLU A 88 -14.35 -2.15 -4.24
C GLU A 88 -12.92 -2.49 -4.71
N TRP A 89 -12.56 -2.05 -5.92
CA TRP A 89 -11.20 -2.13 -6.43
C TRP A 89 -10.42 -0.86 -6.08
N LEU A 90 -9.29 -1.05 -5.39
CA LEU A 90 -8.32 0.01 -5.07
C LEU A 90 -7.06 -0.21 -5.90
N GLY A 91 -6.60 0.84 -6.57
CA GLY A 91 -5.34 0.85 -7.30
C GLY A 91 -4.22 1.39 -6.42
N ARG A 92 -3.06 0.73 -6.44
CA ARG A 92 -1.84 1.25 -5.82
C ARG A 92 -1.29 2.34 -6.72
N PHE A 93 -1.40 3.57 -6.27
CA PHE A 93 -0.85 4.74 -6.94
C PHE A 93 0.49 5.10 -6.31
N CYS A 94 1.53 5.16 -7.13
CA CYS A 94 2.85 5.64 -6.77
C CYS A 94 3.08 7.00 -7.44
N ASP A 95 3.31 8.06 -6.67
CA ASP A 95 3.66 9.37 -7.23
C ASP A 95 5.15 9.47 -7.60
N GLU A 96 5.56 10.63 -8.10
CA GLU A 96 6.94 10.92 -8.51
C GLU A 96 7.95 10.89 -7.36
N ASP A 97 7.50 11.16 -6.12
CA ASP A 97 8.30 11.03 -4.90
C ASP A 97 8.34 9.57 -4.40
N GLY A 98 7.59 8.69 -5.07
CA GLY A 98 7.45 7.28 -4.77
C GLY A 98 6.61 6.99 -3.53
N GLN A 99 5.80 7.96 -3.09
CA GLN A 99 4.78 7.76 -2.06
C GLN A 99 3.68 6.88 -2.60
N VAL A 100 3.21 5.98 -1.75
CA VAL A 100 2.17 5.02 -2.10
C VAL A 100 0.85 5.44 -1.49
N THR A 101 -0.19 5.52 -2.31
CA THR A 101 -1.57 5.71 -1.87
C THR A 101 -2.50 4.72 -2.55
N TRP A 102 -3.49 4.19 -1.82
CA TRP A 102 -4.54 3.37 -2.40
C TRP A 102 -5.73 4.21 -2.81
N ILE A 103 -6.00 4.24 -4.11
CA ILE A 103 -7.02 5.11 -4.70
C ILE A 103 -8.18 4.25 -5.24
N PRO A 104 -9.45 4.62 -4.99
CA PRO A 104 -10.58 3.98 -5.63
C PRO A 104 -10.45 3.97 -7.16
N GLY A 105 -10.77 2.85 -7.81
CA GLY A 105 -10.67 2.76 -9.27
C GLY A 105 -11.54 3.78 -10.01
N ALA A 106 -12.62 4.25 -9.39
CA ALA A 106 -13.46 5.32 -9.92
C ALA A 106 -12.72 6.66 -10.06
N ASP A 107 -11.66 6.88 -9.26
CA ASP A 107 -10.89 8.12 -9.17
C ASP A 107 -9.57 8.08 -9.94
N LEU A 108 -9.22 6.92 -10.53
CA LEU A 108 -8.07 6.75 -11.40
C LEU A 108 -8.48 6.86 -12.88
N ARG A 109 -7.67 7.56 -13.65
CA ARG A 109 -7.82 7.74 -15.09
C ARG A 109 -6.51 7.36 -15.80
N PRO A 110 -6.55 6.56 -16.87
CA PRO A 110 -5.39 6.37 -17.73
C PRO A 110 -4.87 7.71 -18.27
N LEU A 111 -3.55 7.84 -18.36
CA LEU A 111 -2.88 8.92 -19.10
C LEU A 111 -2.58 8.51 -20.54
#